data_AF-B3CDL1-F1
#
_entry.id   AF-B3CDL1-F1
#
_cell.length_a   1.000
_cell.length_b   1.000
_cell.length_c   1.000
_cell.angle_alpha   90.00
_cell.angle_beta   90.00
_cell.angle_gamma   90.00
#
_symmetry.space_group_name_H-M   'P 1'
#
loop_
_entity.id
_entity.type
_entity.pdbx_description
1 polymer ?
#
loop_
_entity_poly.entity_id
_entity_poly.type
_entity_poly.pdbx_seq_one_letter_code
_entity_poly.pdbx_strand_id
1 'polypeptide(L)'
;MEKTAFINFLDKNEIAYGSTEYIVISAKSNYSSSFFYFLARNHDFVDYAVKNMNGSSGRQRVSGDTISKYRIPVIPREKLESFTNHAEIALKTIKNNSLQNMRLSMTRDALLPKLMSGELKVNDLNS
;
A
#
# COMPACT_ATOMS: atom_id res chain seq x y z
N MET A 1 4.54 14.57 0.18
CA MET A 1 4.34 13.33 -0.60
C MET A 1 3.29 12.50 0.13
N GLU A 2 2.01 12.72 -0.15
CA GLU A 2 0.93 12.31 0.77
C GLU A 2 0.28 10.96 0.41
N LYS A 3 0.53 10.45 -0.80
CA LYS A 3 -0.10 9.23 -1.32
C LYS A 3 0.96 8.18 -1.66
N THR A 4 1.10 7.20 -0.76
CA THR A 4 1.98 6.03 -0.93
C THR A 4 1.14 4.76 -1.01
N ALA A 5 1.29 4.00 -2.10
CA ALA A 5 0.61 2.73 -2.32
C ALA A 5 1.57 1.54 -2.16
N PHE A 6 1.05 0.41 -1.67
CA PHE A 6 1.75 -0.86 -1.63
C PHE A 6 1.13 -1.81 -2.65
N ILE A 7 1.94 -2.32 -3.57
CA ILE A 7 1.48 -3.23 -4.63
C ILE A 7 1.65 -4.67 -4.13
N ASN A 8 0.53 -5.36 -3.88
CA ASN A 8 0.51 -6.70 -3.29
C ASN A 8 -0.55 -7.63 -3.92
N PHE A 9 -0.99 -7.30 -5.13
CA PHE A 9 -2.02 -8.02 -5.87
C PHE A 9 -1.54 -8.55 -7.23
N LEU A 10 -0.29 -8.25 -7.61
CA LEU A 10 0.29 -8.76 -8.84
C LEU A 10 0.78 -10.20 -8.65
N ASP A 11 0.56 -11.03 -9.66
CA ASP A 11 1.08 -12.38 -9.76
C ASP A 11 2.59 -12.38 -10.01
N LYS A 12 3.22 -13.54 -9.79
CA LYS A 12 4.66 -13.69 -10.02
C LYS A 12 4.97 -13.45 -11.51
N ASN A 13 5.85 -12.49 -11.78
CA ASN A 13 6.26 -12.02 -13.11
C ASN A 13 5.15 -11.30 -13.91
N GLU A 14 4.06 -10.89 -13.27
CA GLU A 14 3.06 -10.04 -13.91
C GLU A 14 3.63 -8.63 -14.14
N ILE A 15 3.45 -8.12 -15.37
CA ILE A 15 3.87 -6.78 -15.75
C ILE A 15 2.70 -5.84 -15.56
N ALA A 16 2.88 -4.81 -14.74
CA ALA A 16 1.93 -3.73 -14.55
C ALA A 16 2.44 -2.43 -15.19
N TYR A 17 1.51 -1.63 -15.71
CA TYR A 17 1.76 -0.30 -16.23
C TYR A 17 1.14 0.76 -15.32
N GLY A 18 1.82 1.88 -15.15
CA GLY A 18 1.37 3.00 -14.32
C GLY A 18 1.70 4.33 -14.96
N SER A 19 1.16 5.41 -14.37
CA SER A 19 1.50 6.78 -14.78
C SER A 19 2.98 7.07 -14.55
N THR A 20 3.57 7.91 -15.40
CA THR A 20 4.92 8.47 -15.20
C THR A 20 5.00 9.43 -14.02
N GLU A 21 3.87 9.81 -13.42
CA GLU A 21 3.80 10.63 -12.22
C GLU A 21 4.09 9.84 -10.93
N TYR A 22 4.27 8.52 -11.03
CA TYR A 22 4.64 7.68 -9.89
C TYR A 22 6.13 7.34 -9.89
N ILE A 23 6.71 7.31 -8.70
CA ILE A 23 8.04 6.72 -8.48
C ILE A 23 7.84 5.30 -7.99
N VAL A 24 8.32 4.34 -8.76
CA VAL A 24 8.27 2.92 -8.38
C VAL A 24 9.54 2.57 -7.61
N ILE A 25 9.38 2.19 -6.34
CA ILE A 25 10.46 1.67 -5.51
C ILE A 25 10.31 0.15 -5.46
N SER A 26 11.30 -0.57 -5.99
CA SER A 26 11.34 -2.03 -5.99
C SER A 26 12.46 -2.52 -5.08
N ALA A 27 12.16 -3.55 -4.29
CA ALA A 27 13.13 -4.13 -3.39
C ALA A 27 14.19 -4.90 -4.17
N LYS A 28 15.46 -4.75 -3.78
CA LYS A 28 16.59 -5.51 -4.28
C LYS A 28 17.41 -6.02 -3.09
N SER A 29 18.07 -7.16 -3.28
CA SER A 29 18.96 -7.75 -2.28
C SER A 29 18.24 -8.11 -0.97
N ASN A 30 18.79 -7.71 0.17
CA ASN A 30 18.37 -8.08 1.52
C ASN A 30 17.19 -7.26 2.08
N TYR A 31 16.72 -6.24 1.37
CA TYR A 31 15.57 -5.43 1.80
C TYR A 31 14.27 -5.98 1.21
N SER A 32 13.19 -5.88 1.98
CA SER A 32 11.84 -6.29 1.58
C SER A 32 11.05 -5.12 0.99
N SER A 33 10.03 -5.40 0.18
CA SER A 33 9.12 -4.36 -0.32
C SER A 33 8.34 -3.70 0.84
N SER A 34 8.08 -4.43 1.92
CA SER A 34 7.44 -3.90 3.12
C SER A 34 8.32 -2.85 3.81
N PHE A 35 9.64 -3.05 3.86
CA PHE A 35 10.59 -2.03 4.32
C PHE A 35 10.47 -0.74 3.52
N PHE A 36 10.51 -0.81 2.19
CA PHE A 36 10.40 0.40 1.36
C PHE A 36 9.05 1.09 1.47
N TYR A 37 7.96 0.34 1.68
CA TYR A 37 6.66 0.93 1.95
C TYR A 37 6.64 1.79 3.22
N PHE A 38 7.21 1.27 4.31
CA PHE A 38 7.30 2.02 5.56
C PHE A 38 8.33 3.16 5.48
N LEU A 39 9.44 2.97 4.76
CA LEU A 39 10.40 4.04 4.48
C LEU A 39 9.74 5.19 3.70
N ALA A 40 8.95 4.89 2.67
CA ALA A 40 8.21 5.88 1.88
C ALA A 40 7.13 6.64 2.68
N ARG A 41 6.87 6.23 3.93
CA ARG A 41 5.96 6.89 4.88
C ARG A 41 6.71 7.48 6.09
N ASN A 42 8.01 7.27 6.18
CA ASN A 42 8.84 7.86 7.22
C ASN A 42 8.98 9.37 6.98
N HIS A 43 8.88 10.16 8.05
CA HIS A 43 8.91 11.61 7.97
C HIS A 43 10.19 12.15 7.34
N ASP A 44 11.36 11.63 7.73
CA ASP A 44 12.65 12.11 7.22
C ASP A 44 12.81 11.81 5.73
N PHE A 45 12.32 10.66 5.28
CA PHE A 45 12.32 10.30 3.86
C PHE A 45 11.36 11.19 3.06
N VAL A 46 10.15 11.43 3.57
CA VAL A 46 9.16 12.30 2.93
C VAL A 46 9.67 13.74 2.87
N ASP A 47 10.25 14.25 3.95
CA ASP A 47 10.86 15.57 4.02
C ASP A 47 12.00 15.72 3.02
N TYR A 48 12.87 14.72 2.94
CA TYR A 48 13.93 14.69 1.95
C TYR A 48 13.36 14.75 0.53
N ALA A 49 12.36 13.93 0.22
CA ALA A 49 11.72 13.91 -1.09
C ALA A 49 11.10 15.26 -1.43
N VAL A 50 10.36 15.88 -0.49
CA VAL A 50 9.70 17.19 -0.67
C VAL A 50 10.72 18.30 -0.88
N LYS A 51 11.78 18.36 -0.06
CA LYS A 51 12.85 19.37 -0.17
C LYS A 51 13.61 19.29 -1.50
N ASN A 52 13.61 18.13 -2.14
CA ASN A 52 14.27 17.89 -3.41
C ASN A 52 13.32 17.89 -4.61
N MET A 53 12.05 18.29 -4.43
CA MET A 53 11.14 18.49 -5.56
C MET A 53 11.57 19.73 -6.34
N ASN A 54 11.71 19.58 -7.66
CA ASN A 54 12.07 20.66 -8.57
C ASN A 54 10.97 20.88 -9.61
N GLY A 55 10.87 22.09 -10.15
CA GLY A 55 9.86 22.49 -11.15
C GLY A 55 8.99 23.67 -10.69
N SER A 56 8.11 24.13 -11.58
CA SER A 56 7.17 25.21 -11.30
C SER A 56 6.01 24.76 -10.41
N SER A 57 5.35 25.71 -9.74
CA SER A 57 4.18 25.44 -8.89
C SER A 57 3.12 24.62 -9.66
N GLY A 58 2.66 23.52 -9.06
CA GLY A 58 1.74 22.54 -9.68
C GLY A 58 2.40 21.43 -10.51
N ARG A 59 3.70 21.52 -10.82
CA ARG A 59 4.47 20.51 -11.57
C ARG A 59 5.77 20.10 -10.87
N GLN A 60 5.85 20.31 -9.56
CA GLN A 60 6.98 19.91 -8.76
C GLN A 60 7.10 18.39 -8.73
N ARG A 61 8.29 17.88 -9.06
CA ARG A 61 8.60 16.44 -9.08
C ARG A 61 9.97 16.20 -8.45
N VAL A 62 10.10 15.07 -7.78
CA VAL A 62 11.40 14.52 -7.39
C VAL A 62 11.72 13.38 -8.36
N SER A 63 12.97 13.29 -8.84
CA SER A 63 13.38 12.22 -9.75
C SER A 63 13.75 10.96 -8.97
N GLY A 64 13.66 9.80 -9.63
CA GLY A 64 14.16 8.53 -9.08
C GLY A 64 15.64 8.60 -8.73
N ASP A 65 16.45 9.32 -9.52
CA ASP A 65 17.88 9.53 -9.26
C ASP A 65 18.17 10.35 -8.01
N THR A 66 17.27 11.25 -7.62
CA THR A 66 17.41 11.97 -6.36
C THR A 66 16.98 11.10 -5.18
N ILE A 67 15.87 10.38 -5.32
CA ILE A 67 15.42 9.42 -4.29
C ILE A 67 16.48 8.34 -4.01
N SER A 68 17.17 7.83 -5.04
CA SER A 68 18.20 6.79 -4.88
C SER A 68 19.44 7.26 -4.11
N LYS A 69 19.63 8.57 -3.95
CA LYS A 69 20.72 9.17 -3.15
C LYS A 69 20.38 9.31 -1.67
N TYR A 70 19.15 9.04 -1.27
CA TYR A 70 18.77 9.05 0.14
C TYR A 70 19.57 7.97 0.90
N ARG A 71 20.29 8.38 1.94
CA ARG A 71 21.13 7.48 2.73
C ARG A 71 20.31 6.88 3.86
N ILE A 72 20.26 5.56 3.89
CA ILE A 72 19.77 4.79 5.03
C ILE A 72 20.93 4.31 5.89
N PRO A 73 20.77 4.23 7.23
CA PRO A 73 21.78 3.63 8.08
C PRO A 73 21.98 2.14 7.72
N VAL A 74 23.17 1.62 8.00
CA VAL A 74 23.43 0.19 7.86
C VAL A 74 22.70 -0.53 8.99
N ILE A 75 21.70 -1.33 8.63
CA ILE A 75 20.89 -2.09 9.59
C ILE A 75 21.43 -3.52 9.67
N PRO A 76 21.72 -4.05 10.87
CA PRO A 76 22.07 -5.45 11.05
C PRO A 76 21.00 -6.38 10.49
N ARG A 77 21.42 -7.47 9.84
CA ARG A 77 20.51 -8.42 9.17
C ARG A 77 19.39 -8.92 10.09
N GLU A 78 19.74 -9.30 11.32
CA GLU A 78 18.77 -9.78 12.32
C GLU A 78 17.67 -8.76 12.62
N LYS A 79 18.03 -7.48 12.75
CA LYS A 79 17.06 -6.39 12.97
C LYS A 79 16.18 -6.18 11.74
N LEU A 80 16.75 -6.28 10.54
CA LEU A 80 16.01 -6.15 9.29
C LEU A 80 15.02 -7.30 9.09
N GLU A 81 15.41 -8.53 9.43
CA GLU A 81 14.54 -9.71 9.39
C GLU A 81 13.40 -9.59 10.42
N SER A 82 13.73 -9.21 11.66
CA SER A 82 12.71 -8.96 12.69
C SER A 82 11.71 -7.89 12.27
N PHE A 83 12.20 -6.74 11.76
CA PHE A 83 11.33 -5.70 11.21
C PHE A 83 10.43 -6.24 10.07
N THR A 84 11.03 -6.96 9.11
CA THR A 84 10.31 -7.49 7.95
C THR A 84 9.16 -8.40 8.38
N ASN A 85 9.39 -9.29 9.35
CA ASN A 85 8.35 -10.18 9.86
C ASN A 85 7.14 -9.39 10.43
N HIS A 86 7.40 -8.37 11.26
CA HIS A 86 6.33 -7.54 11.83
C HIS A 86 5.61 -6.73 10.75
N ALA A 87 6.37 -6.13 9.83
CA ALA A 87 5.85 -5.33 8.73
C ALA A 87 4.93 -6.14 7.81
N GLU A 88 5.32 -7.36 7.46
CA GLU A 88 4.53 -8.25 6.61
C GLU A 88 3.26 -8.73 7.29
N ILE A 89 3.30 -9.07 8.59
CA ILE A 89 2.10 -9.42 9.36
C ILE A 89 1.11 -8.25 9.37
N ALA A 90 1.59 -7.03 9.61
CA ALA A 90 0.75 -5.84 9.61
C ALA A 90 0.11 -5.60 8.23
N LEU A 91 0.91 -5.61 7.16
CA LEU A 91 0.42 -5.41 5.78
C LEU A 91 -0.56 -6.50 5.35
N LYS A 92 -0.33 -7.76 5.73
CA LYS A 92 -1.26 -8.87 5.47
C LYS A 92 -2.58 -8.67 6.19
N THR A 93 -2.53 -8.22 7.44
CA THR A 93 -3.74 -7.93 8.23
C THR A 93 -4.54 -6.79 7.61
N ILE A 94 -3.87 -5.70 7.22
CA ILE A 94 -4.50 -4.57 6.51
C ILE A 94 -5.17 -5.04 5.22
N LYS A 95 -4.48 -5.85 4.40
CA LYS A 95 -5.03 -6.42 3.16
C LYS A 95 -6.30 -7.24 3.45
N ASN A 96 -6.23 -8.15 4.41
CA ASN A 96 -7.36 -9.03 4.74
C ASN A 96 -8.57 -8.24 5.24
N ASN A 97 -8.35 -7.26 6.11
CA ASN A 97 -9.43 -6.40 6.62
C ASN A 97 -10.05 -5.57 5.49
N SER A 98 -9.24 -5.04 4.58
CA SER A 98 -9.74 -4.32 3.40
C SER A 98 -10.61 -5.20 2.50
N LEU A 99 -10.17 -6.44 2.23
CA LEU A 99 -10.96 -7.41 1.44
C LEU A 99 -12.25 -7.82 2.15
N GLN A 100 -12.21 -8.02 3.47
CA GLN A 100 -13.41 -8.33 4.26
C GLN A 100 -14.41 -7.16 4.21
N ASN A 101 -13.96 -5.93 4.42
CA ASN A 101 -14.81 -4.74 4.33
C ASN A 101 -15.45 -4.59 2.94
N MET A 102 -14.70 -4.86 1.88
CA MET A 102 -15.23 -4.86 0.50
C MET A 102 -16.32 -5.91 0.33
N ARG A 103 -16.09 -7.16 0.78
CA ARG A 103 -17.07 -8.25 0.72
C ARG A 103 -18.33 -7.90 1.52
N LEU A 104 -18.19 -7.40 2.74
CA LEU A 104 -19.31 -6.98 3.58
C LEU A 104 -20.13 -5.87 2.91
N SER A 105 -19.47 -4.89 2.30
CA SER A 105 -20.15 -3.83 1.54
C SER A 105 -20.93 -4.42 0.37
N MET A 106 -20.32 -5.29 -0.44
CA MET A 106 -21.00 -5.93 -1.57
C MET A 106 -22.18 -6.79 -1.13
N THR A 107 -22.03 -7.56 -0.05
CA THR A 107 -23.10 -8.38 0.52
C THR A 107 -24.25 -7.49 1.02
N ARG A 108 -23.95 -6.41 1.74
CA ARG A 108 -24.96 -5.43 2.15
C ARG A 108 -25.71 -4.88 0.93
N ASP A 109 -24.99 -4.39 -0.06
CA ASP A 109 -25.58 -3.74 -1.23
C ASP A 109 -26.41 -4.72 -2.08
N ALA A 110 -26.08 -6.01 -2.08
CA ALA A 110 -26.85 -7.05 -2.75
C ALA A 110 -28.10 -7.49 -1.96
N LEU A 111 -28.04 -7.49 -0.62
CA LEU A 111 -29.14 -7.96 0.23
C LEU A 111 -30.15 -6.86 0.58
N LEU A 112 -29.70 -5.62 0.76
CA LEU A 112 -30.55 -4.51 1.20
C LEU A 112 -31.75 -4.30 0.27
N PRO A 113 -31.61 -4.28 -1.07
CA PRO A 113 -32.76 -4.07 -1.96
C PRO A 113 -33.79 -5.19 -1.85
N LYS A 114 -33.36 -6.44 -1.70
CA LYS A 114 -34.23 -7.62 -1.60
C LYS A 114 -34.97 -7.69 -0.26
N LEU A 115 -34.33 -7.22 0.81
CA LEU A 115 -34.96 -7.05 2.11
C LEU A 115 -36.01 -5.93 2.05
N MET A 116 -35.73 -4.81 1.37
CA MET A 116 -36.67 -3.69 1.21
C MET A 116 -37.84 -4.01 0.27
N SER A 117 -37.64 -4.84 -0.76
CA SER A 117 -38.73 -5.29 -1.65
C SER A 117 -39.60 -6.37 -1.03
N GLY A 118 -39.18 -6.95 0.10
CA GLY A 118 -39.87 -8.06 0.76
C GLY A 118 -39.67 -9.43 0.10
N GLU A 119 -38.81 -9.51 -0.93
CA GLU A 119 -38.38 -10.77 -1.56
C GLU A 119 -37.61 -11.67 -0.57
N LEU A 120 -36.90 -11.07 0.38
CA LEU A 120 -36.24 -11.75 1.48
C LEU A 120 -36.86 -11.28 2.80
N LYS A 121 -37.31 -12.21 3.63
CA LYS A 121 -37.81 -11.92 4.99
C LYS A 121 -36.82 -12.38 6.03
N VAL A 122 -36.59 -11.56 7.04
CA VAL A 122 -35.64 -11.85 8.13
C VAL A 122 -36.06 -13.09 8.93
N ASN A 123 -37.36 -13.35 9.07
CA ASN A 123 -37.88 -14.49 9.83
C ASN A 123 -37.59 -15.84 9.16
N ASP A 124 -37.42 -15.88 7.85
CA ASP A 124 -37.20 -17.11 7.08
C ASP A 124 -35.71 -17.56 7.13
N LEU A 125 -34.83 -16.75 7.73
CA LEU A 125 -33.38 -16.96 7.78
C LEU A 125 -32.86 -17.48 9.13
N ASN A 126 -33.73 -17.60 10.14
CA ASN A 126 -33.38 -18.00 11.51
C ASN A 126 -33.88 -19.42 11.87
N SER A 127 -34.03 -20.31 10.88
CA SER A 127 -34.40 -21.73 11.07
C SER A 127 -33.19 -22.65 11.03
#